data_AF-A0A4P8II91-F1
#
_entry.id   AF-A0A4P8II91-F1
#
_cell.length_a   1.000
_cell.length_b   1.000
_cell.length_c   1.000
_cell.angle_alpha   90.00
_cell.angle_beta   90.00
_cell.angle_gamma   90.00
#
_symmetry.space_group_name_H-M   'P 1'
#
loop_
_entity.id
_entity.type
_entity.pdbx_description
1 polymer ?
#
loop_
_entity_poly.entity_id
_entity_poly.type
_entity_poly.pdbx_seq_one_letter_code
_entity_poly.pdbx_strand_id
1 'polypeptide(L)'
;MRKKKDGFTLVELIVVLLILAILIALLIPSMTGYIRKAKEKAAIVECRNCVQAAQAILSEQYGETGTAALSSPYSQVLDQAEEKGTIQEIRYNGDYKVTYLKYTTKGKITVVYENDTYRIIRDEAGGGGDSTESGKDEETSGKGVTIIDSSGAKHEIKASSKDGWEQKKDAINNGYGAGFGNGVLYQDQTGLYASVNDPYFGTDQNKDLTLADLSARNPNQLIKIDSGTKLYIKDDVENESGPYLKNVKRGDLCYVDGSYYIAPGPVSEWDKPGQGNWIKLQF
;
A
#
# COMPACT_ATOMS: atom_id res chain seq x y z
N MET A 1 -43.29 62.08 4.12
CA MET A 1 -43.52 60.67 4.53
C MET A 1 -42.19 60.05 4.96
N ARG A 2 -41.98 59.78 6.26
CA ARG A 2 -40.78 59.05 6.73
C ARG A 2 -41.03 57.56 6.56
N LYS A 3 -40.31 56.92 5.63
CA LYS A 3 -40.31 55.45 5.48
C LYS A 3 -39.73 54.84 6.76
N LYS A 4 -40.54 54.06 7.50
CA LYS A 4 -40.03 53.18 8.54
C LYS A 4 -39.11 52.16 7.85
N LYS A 5 -37.87 52.09 8.30
CA LYS A 5 -36.96 51.00 7.96
C LYS A 5 -37.24 49.92 8.99
N ASP A 6 -37.82 48.80 8.56
CA ASP A 6 -37.99 47.64 9.42
C ASP A 6 -36.59 47.09 9.74
N GLY A 7 -36.21 47.19 11.01
CA GLY A 7 -34.97 46.64 11.52
C GLY A 7 -35.13 45.16 11.82
N PHE A 8 -34.14 44.35 11.44
CA PHE A 8 -34.07 42.93 11.77
C PHE A 8 -34.26 42.73 13.28
N THR A 9 -35.11 41.78 13.67
CA THR A 9 -35.31 41.47 15.08
C THR A 9 -34.15 40.63 15.61
N LEU A 10 -33.79 40.79 16.88
CA LEU A 10 -32.76 39.95 17.52
C LEU A 10 -33.11 38.45 17.44
N VAL A 11 -34.40 38.15 17.37
CA VAL A 11 -34.93 36.78 17.27
C VAL A 11 -34.58 36.16 15.91
N GLU A 12 -34.72 36.89 14.82
CA GLU A 12 -34.33 36.38 13.49
C GLU A 12 -32.82 36.09 13.42
N LEU A 13 -32.00 36.90 14.09
CA LEU A 13 -30.56 36.68 14.13
C LEU A 13 -30.17 35.41 14.93
N ILE A 14 -30.79 35.19 16.10
CA ILE A 14 -30.43 34.05 16.95
C ILE A 14 -30.88 32.70 16.36
N VAL A 15 -32.02 32.67 15.67
CA VAL A 15 -32.50 31.45 14.98
C VAL A 15 -31.54 31.06 13.86
N VAL A 16 -31.02 32.04 13.10
CA VAL A 16 -30.04 31.76 12.04
C VAL A 16 -28.73 31.21 12.61
N LEU A 17 -28.22 31.80 13.69
CA LEU A 17 -27.00 31.30 14.36
C LEU A 17 -27.19 29.89 14.94
N LEU A 18 -28.38 29.59 15.47
CA LEU A 18 -28.72 28.25 15.99
C LEU A 18 -28.68 27.20 14.87
N ILE A 19 -29.32 27.49 13.72
CA ILE A 19 -29.33 26.57 12.58
C ILE A 19 -27.91 26.37 12.03
N LEU A 20 -27.12 27.43 11.89
CA LEU A 20 -25.72 27.33 11.45
C LEU A 20 -24.88 26.46 12.39
N ALA A 21 -25.07 26.59 13.70
CA ALA A 21 -24.35 25.77 14.68
C ALA A 21 -24.68 24.27 14.53
N ILE A 22 -25.96 23.92 14.35
CA ILE A 22 -26.39 22.53 14.14
C ILE A 22 -25.80 21.97 12.83
N LEU A 23 -25.84 22.75 11.74
CA LEU A 23 -25.28 22.33 10.46
C LEU A 23 -23.77 22.07 10.55
N ILE A 24 -23.00 22.96 11.19
CA ILE A 24 -21.56 22.80 11.37
C ILE A 24 -21.25 21.54 12.21
N ALA A 25 -22.01 21.29 13.28
CA ALA A 25 -21.80 20.13 14.16
C ALA A 25 -21.95 18.79 13.43
N LEU A 26 -22.88 18.68 12.49
CA LEU A 26 -23.07 17.47 11.67
C LEU A 26 -22.02 17.36 10.55
N LEU A 27 -21.49 18.49 10.06
CA LEU A 27 -20.59 18.52 8.91
C LEU A 27 -19.14 18.19 9.27
N ILE A 28 -18.64 18.71 10.40
CA ILE A 28 -17.22 18.58 10.82
C ILE A 28 -16.73 17.12 10.90
N PRO A 29 -17.47 16.16 11.49
CA PRO A 29 -16.98 14.79 11.66
C PRO A 29 -16.58 14.13 10.34
N SER A 30 -17.41 14.29 9.29
CA SER A 30 -17.15 13.69 7.98
C SER A 30 -15.97 14.33 7.24
N MET A 31 -15.69 15.61 7.46
CA MET A 31 -14.61 16.33 6.76
C MET A 31 -13.21 16.03 7.32
N THR A 32 -13.11 15.67 8.59
CA THR A 32 -11.81 15.41 9.25
C THR A 32 -11.02 14.27 8.60
N GLY A 33 -11.70 13.20 8.16
CA GLY A 33 -11.09 12.07 7.47
C GLY A 33 -10.52 12.41 6.09
N TYR A 34 -11.23 13.22 5.31
CA TYR A 34 -10.76 13.68 4.00
C TYR A 34 -9.54 14.60 4.12
N ILE A 35 -9.52 15.47 5.12
CA ILE A 35 -8.38 16.34 5.39
C ILE A 35 -7.15 15.51 5.74
N ARG A 36 -7.29 14.45 6.54
CA ARG A 36 -6.18 13.53 6.83
C ARG A 36 -5.64 12.86 5.57
N LYS A 37 -6.52 12.27 4.74
CA LYS A 37 -6.12 11.64 3.48
C LYS A 37 -5.44 12.63 2.52
N ALA A 38 -5.93 13.86 2.45
CA ALA A 38 -5.32 14.91 1.63
C ALA A 38 -3.91 15.27 2.13
N LYS A 39 -3.72 15.39 3.45
CA LYS A 39 -2.40 15.62 4.07
C LYS A 39 -1.43 14.45 3.83
N GLU A 40 -1.92 13.22 3.94
CA GLU A 40 -1.14 12.01 3.64
C GLU A 40 -0.71 11.96 2.16
N LYS A 41 -1.62 12.25 1.22
CA LYS A 41 -1.28 12.35 -0.21
C LYS A 41 -0.27 13.47 -0.48
N ALA A 42 -0.44 14.64 0.14
CA ALA A 42 0.53 15.73 0.04
C ALA A 42 1.91 15.29 0.54
N ALA A 43 1.99 14.59 1.67
CA ALA A 43 3.25 14.08 2.23
C ALA A 43 4.00 13.15 1.26
N ILE A 44 3.26 12.29 0.54
CA ILE A 44 3.84 11.40 -0.47
C ILE A 44 4.42 12.19 -1.64
N VAL A 45 3.72 13.25 -2.08
CA VAL A 45 4.21 14.14 -3.13
C VAL A 45 5.49 14.87 -2.70
N GLU A 46 5.51 15.44 -1.50
CA GLU A 46 6.72 16.08 -0.96
C GLU A 46 7.91 15.10 -0.92
N CYS A 47 7.68 13.88 -0.41
CA CYS A 47 8.70 12.83 -0.40
C CYS A 47 9.18 12.46 -1.81
N ARG A 48 8.28 12.40 -2.79
CA ARG A 48 8.62 12.12 -4.20
C ARG A 48 9.49 13.23 -4.79
N ASN A 49 9.18 14.48 -4.50
CA ASN A 49 10.00 15.62 -4.93
C ASN A 49 11.42 15.48 -4.36
N CYS A 50 11.56 15.12 -3.08
CA CYS A 50 12.87 14.84 -2.47
C CYS A 50 13.61 13.68 -3.14
N VAL A 51 12.92 12.59 -3.50
CA VAL A 51 13.55 11.45 -4.21
C VAL A 51 14.07 11.87 -5.58
N GLN A 52 13.28 12.65 -6.33
CA GLN A 52 13.66 13.15 -7.65
C GLN A 52 14.83 14.12 -7.57
N ALA A 53 14.81 15.04 -6.60
CA ALA A 53 15.91 15.96 -6.34
C ALA A 53 17.19 15.21 -5.96
N ALA A 54 17.11 14.22 -5.05
CA ALA A 54 18.25 13.40 -4.67
C ALA A 54 18.84 12.64 -5.87
N GLN A 55 17.99 12.04 -6.71
CA GLN A 55 18.43 11.34 -7.91
C GLN A 55 19.10 12.28 -8.91
N ALA A 56 18.55 13.47 -9.10
CA ALA A 56 19.11 14.47 -10.01
C ALA A 56 20.50 14.91 -9.55
N ILE A 57 20.66 15.27 -8.27
CA ILE A 57 21.96 15.68 -7.68
C ILE A 57 23.00 14.58 -7.82
N LEU A 58 22.64 13.33 -7.47
CA LEU A 58 23.56 12.20 -7.61
C LEU A 58 24.00 11.98 -9.06
N SER A 59 23.08 12.16 -10.01
CA SER A 59 23.38 11.98 -11.43
C SER A 59 24.27 13.10 -11.98
N GLU A 60 24.04 14.33 -11.54
CA GLU A 60 24.85 15.50 -11.89
C GLU A 60 26.28 15.36 -11.36
N GLN A 61 26.45 15.09 -10.05
CA GLN A 61 27.77 14.90 -9.43
C GLN A 61 28.57 13.77 -10.09
N TYR A 62 27.91 12.66 -10.41
CA TYR A 62 28.55 11.54 -11.09
C TYR A 62 28.98 11.91 -12.50
N GLY A 63 28.16 12.67 -13.24
CA GLY A 63 28.49 13.16 -14.57
C GLY A 63 29.70 14.11 -14.59
N GLU A 64 29.90 14.90 -13.52
CA GLU A 64 31.01 15.85 -13.42
C GLU A 64 32.31 15.24 -12.91
N THR A 65 32.23 14.39 -11.88
CA THR A 65 33.42 13.95 -11.12
C THR A 65 33.67 12.45 -11.16
N GLY A 66 32.76 11.66 -11.74
CA GLY A 66 32.80 10.19 -11.71
C GLY A 66 32.47 9.60 -10.34
N THR A 67 32.10 10.43 -9.36
CA THR A 67 31.67 10.01 -8.02
C THR A 67 30.51 10.88 -7.56
N ALA A 68 29.61 10.35 -6.72
CA ALA A 68 28.55 11.14 -6.13
C ALA A 68 28.37 10.80 -4.65
N ALA A 69 27.97 11.78 -3.84
CA ALA A 69 27.73 11.58 -2.43
C ALA A 69 26.69 12.57 -1.89
N LEU A 70 25.71 12.03 -1.18
CA LEU A 70 24.78 12.80 -0.35
C LEU A 70 25.05 12.50 1.12
N SER A 71 25.16 13.56 1.94
CA SER A 71 25.33 13.46 3.38
C SER A 71 24.28 14.27 4.12
N SER A 72 23.93 13.79 5.31
CA SER A 72 23.09 14.54 6.26
C SER A 72 23.71 15.92 6.55
N PRO A 73 22.92 17.01 6.63
CA PRO A 73 21.45 17.04 6.76
C PRO A 73 20.66 17.04 5.44
N TYR A 74 21.28 16.71 4.30
CA TYR A 74 20.62 16.65 2.98
C TYR A 74 19.94 17.97 2.55
N SER A 75 20.45 19.12 3.02
CA SER A 75 19.88 20.44 2.70
C SER A 75 19.80 20.71 1.21
N GLN A 76 20.83 20.33 0.45
CA GLN A 76 20.85 20.41 -1.02
C GLN A 76 19.64 19.72 -1.69
N VAL A 77 19.19 18.59 -1.13
CA VAL A 77 18.04 17.85 -1.65
C VAL A 77 16.74 18.58 -1.31
N LEU A 78 16.62 19.08 -0.08
CA LEU A 78 15.44 19.85 0.36
C LEU A 78 15.29 21.16 -0.43
N ASP A 79 16.40 21.87 -0.64
CA ASP A 79 16.42 23.12 -1.38
C ASP A 79 16.03 22.90 -2.85
N GLN A 80 16.59 21.87 -3.49
CA GLN A 80 16.25 21.53 -4.88
C GLN A 80 14.82 20.97 -5.03
N ALA A 81 14.30 20.29 -4.01
CA ALA A 81 12.92 19.82 -4.00
C ALA A 81 11.91 20.95 -3.66
N GLU A 82 12.39 22.11 -3.23
CA GLU A 82 11.60 23.21 -2.64
C GLU A 82 10.76 22.77 -1.42
N GLU A 83 11.20 21.74 -0.71
CA GLU A 83 10.48 21.13 0.41
C GLU A 83 11.01 21.58 1.76
N LYS A 84 10.10 21.78 2.73
CA LYS A 84 10.44 22.36 4.04
C LYS A 84 10.46 21.35 5.19
N GLY A 85 10.34 20.06 4.89
CA GLY A 85 10.40 18.99 5.88
C GLY A 85 11.83 18.63 6.27
N THR A 86 12.03 17.39 6.67
CA THR A 86 13.34 16.87 7.09
C THR A 86 13.56 15.51 6.47
N ILE A 87 14.73 15.31 5.86
CA ILE A 87 15.16 14.00 5.37
C ILE A 87 16.02 13.36 6.47
N GLN A 88 15.62 12.18 6.93
CA GLN A 88 16.36 11.42 7.95
C GLN A 88 17.47 10.58 7.34
N GLU A 89 17.24 10.00 6.17
CA GLU A 89 18.14 9.03 5.57
C GLU A 89 17.89 8.93 4.07
N ILE A 90 18.98 8.82 3.29
CA ILE A 90 18.97 8.49 1.86
C ILE A 90 19.96 7.34 1.64
N ARG A 91 19.53 6.28 0.95
CA ARG A 91 20.42 5.19 0.48
C ARG A 91 20.33 5.08 -1.04
N TYR A 92 21.46 4.77 -1.66
CA TYR A 92 21.60 4.57 -3.10
C TYR A 92 22.52 3.38 -3.39
N ASN A 93 22.36 2.76 -4.55
CA ASN A 93 23.18 1.61 -4.98
C ASN A 93 24.51 2.05 -5.62
N GLY A 94 25.29 1.09 -6.11
CA GLY A 94 26.57 1.36 -6.79
C GLY A 94 26.44 2.18 -8.10
N ASP A 95 25.25 2.25 -8.69
CA ASP A 95 24.92 3.07 -9.86
C ASP A 95 24.36 4.44 -9.47
N TYR A 96 24.44 4.81 -8.18
CA TYR A 96 23.86 6.04 -7.62
C TYR A 96 22.34 6.18 -7.86
N LYS A 97 21.62 5.06 -8.05
CA LYS A 97 20.15 5.03 -8.02
C LYS A 97 19.67 5.09 -6.57
N VAL A 98 18.81 6.04 -6.25
CA VAL A 98 18.17 6.14 -4.93
C VAL A 98 17.29 4.90 -4.71
N THR A 99 17.54 4.15 -3.64
CA THR A 99 16.80 2.93 -3.28
C THR A 99 15.97 3.10 -2.03
N TYR A 100 16.31 4.08 -1.20
CA TYR A 100 15.60 4.41 0.03
C TYR A 100 15.68 5.90 0.35
N LEU A 101 14.57 6.50 0.79
CA LEU A 101 14.54 7.85 1.34
C LEU A 101 13.49 7.94 2.46
N LYS A 102 13.88 8.42 3.64
CA LYS A 102 12.95 8.70 4.76
C LYS A 102 12.80 10.20 4.92
N TYR A 103 11.60 10.71 4.70
CA TYR A 103 11.24 12.12 4.77
C TYR A 103 10.13 12.34 5.79
N THR A 104 10.16 13.46 6.50
CA THR A 104 9.09 13.87 7.41
C THR A 104 8.64 15.28 7.08
N THR A 105 7.35 15.43 6.78
CA THR A 105 6.74 16.73 6.49
C THR A 105 6.73 17.62 7.74
N LYS A 106 6.51 18.92 7.56
CA LYS A 106 6.21 19.83 8.70
C LYS A 106 4.98 19.41 9.50
N GLY A 107 4.03 18.73 8.86
CA GLY A 107 2.84 18.15 9.48
C GLY A 107 3.11 16.91 10.32
N LYS A 108 4.40 16.53 10.53
CA LYS A 108 4.83 15.33 11.25
C LYS A 108 4.32 14.02 10.63
N ILE A 109 4.13 14.01 9.31
CA ILE A 109 3.84 12.79 8.57
C ILE A 109 5.15 12.29 8.00
N THR A 110 5.57 11.10 8.42
CA THR A 110 6.79 10.46 7.91
C THR A 110 6.46 9.55 6.75
N VAL A 111 7.15 9.73 5.63
CA VAL A 111 7.04 8.91 4.43
C VAL A 111 8.38 8.25 4.16
N VAL A 112 8.34 6.97 3.82
CA VAL A 112 9.49 6.22 3.34
C VAL A 112 9.25 5.84 1.88
N TYR A 113 10.19 6.23 1.04
CA TYR A 113 10.40 5.64 -0.28
C TYR A 113 11.34 4.44 -0.15
N GLU A 114 10.95 3.28 -0.67
CA GLU A 114 11.76 2.06 -0.68
C GLU A 114 11.32 1.18 -1.86
N ASN A 115 12.26 0.70 -2.67
CA ASN A 115 11.99 -0.19 -3.81
C ASN A 115 10.85 0.32 -4.73
N ASP A 116 10.91 1.59 -5.13
CA ASP A 116 9.91 2.24 -5.99
C ASP A 116 8.49 2.38 -5.39
N THR A 117 8.36 2.19 -4.07
CA THR A 117 7.09 2.35 -3.34
C THR A 117 7.17 3.43 -2.25
N TYR A 118 6.04 4.06 -1.93
CA TYR A 118 5.94 5.07 -0.87
C TYR A 118 5.02 4.56 0.23
N ARG A 119 5.48 4.60 1.49
CA ARG A 119 4.69 4.20 2.67
C ARG A 119 4.75 5.26 3.76
N ILE A 120 3.63 5.48 4.43
CA ILE A 120 3.56 6.40 5.57
C ILE A 120 3.88 5.60 6.84
N ILE A 121 4.85 6.06 7.62
CA ILE A 121 5.13 5.54 8.95
C ILE A 121 4.26 6.30 9.94
N ARG A 122 3.42 5.57 10.68
CA ARG A 122 2.67 6.11 11.81
C ARG A 122 3.53 5.87 13.05
N ASP A 123 4.31 6.87 13.45
CA ASP A 123 5.05 6.80 14.71
C ASP A 123 4.03 6.79 15.87
N GLU A 124 4.07 5.78 16.74
CA GLU A 124 3.18 5.64 17.92
C GLU A 124 3.44 6.68 19.03
N ALA A 125 4.19 7.75 18.76
CA ALA A 125 4.54 8.75 19.78
C ALA A 125 4.05 10.15 19.37
N GLY A 126 2.83 10.49 19.81
CA GLY A 126 2.34 11.87 19.77
C GLY A 126 0.83 11.99 19.67
N GLY A 127 0.14 11.64 20.76
CA GLY A 127 -1.30 11.81 20.90
C GLY A 127 -1.78 13.24 20.67
N GLY A 128 -2.83 13.34 19.86
CA GLY A 128 -3.77 14.44 19.80
C GLY A 128 -5.09 13.81 19.39
N GLY A 129 -5.77 13.18 20.36
CA GLY A 129 -7.01 12.47 20.14
C GLY A 129 -8.16 13.42 19.82
N ASP A 130 -9.06 12.95 18.97
CA ASP A 130 -10.46 12.84 19.39
C ASP A 130 -11.04 11.58 18.76
N SER A 131 -11.49 10.69 19.64
CA SER A 131 -12.19 9.47 19.30
C SER A 131 -13.67 9.75 19.47
N THR A 132 -14.45 9.77 18.40
CA THR A 132 -15.88 9.44 18.48
C THR A 132 -16.34 8.83 17.17
N GLU A 133 -16.73 7.56 17.30
CA GLU A 133 -17.71 6.78 16.54
C GLU A 133 -17.87 7.06 15.04
N SER A 134 -17.39 6.10 14.25
CA SER A 134 -18.09 5.70 13.02
C SER A 134 -18.47 4.24 13.15
N GLY A 135 -19.79 4.02 13.25
CA GLY A 135 -20.56 3.19 12.33
C GLY A 135 -20.02 1.80 12.03
N LYS A 136 -20.80 0.80 12.45
CA LYS A 136 -20.79 -0.57 11.93
C LYS A 136 -20.82 -0.56 10.39
N ASP A 137 -19.67 -0.64 9.76
CA ASP A 137 -19.53 -1.23 8.44
C ASP A 137 -18.73 -2.52 8.65
N GLU A 138 -19.31 -3.64 8.25
CA GLU A 138 -18.71 -4.96 8.34
C GLU A 138 -17.34 -4.98 7.65
N GLU A 139 -16.34 -4.94 8.51
CA GLU A 139 -14.92 -4.93 8.25
C GLU A 139 -14.50 -6.25 7.56
N THR A 140 -14.36 -6.19 6.24
CA THR A 140 -13.62 -7.22 5.47
C THR A 140 -12.33 -6.66 4.87
N SER A 141 -11.79 -5.58 5.45
CA SER A 141 -10.49 -5.01 5.09
C SER A 141 -9.56 -5.11 6.30
N GLY A 142 -8.81 -6.21 6.39
CA GLY A 142 -7.75 -6.37 7.40
C GLY A 142 -7.72 -7.69 8.16
N LYS A 143 -8.67 -8.61 7.96
CA LYS A 143 -8.55 -9.97 8.49
C LYS A 143 -7.69 -10.80 7.54
N GLY A 144 -6.55 -11.29 8.03
CA GLY A 144 -5.77 -12.29 7.31
C GLY A 144 -6.60 -13.54 7.02
N VAL A 145 -6.20 -14.30 6.02
CA VAL A 145 -6.77 -15.61 5.73
C VAL A 145 -6.08 -16.62 6.62
N THR A 146 -6.84 -17.35 7.43
CA THR A 146 -6.32 -18.50 8.16
C THR A 146 -6.43 -19.75 7.29
N ILE A 147 -5.30 -20.40 7.05
CA ILE A 147 -5.19 -21.68 6.35
C ILE A 147 -4.69 -22.72 7.35
N ILE A 148 -5.13 -23.96 7.19
CA ILE A 148 -4.71 -25.08 8.02
C ILE A 148 -3.83 -25.99 7.15
N ASP A 149 -2.62 -26.29 7.62
CA ASP A 149 -1.73 -27.24 6.95
C ASP A 149 -2.13 -28.70 7.21
N SER A 150 -1.42 -29.65 6.60
CA SER A 150 -1.69 -31.08 6.77
C SER A 150 -1.42 -31.61 8.18
N SER A 151 -0.60 -30.94 8.98
CA SER A 151 -0.36 -31.25 10.40
C SER A 151 -1.47 -30.75 11.32
N GLY A 152 -2.34 -29.87 10.82
CA GLY A 152 -3.39 -29.18 11.58
C GLY A 152 -2.94 -27.83 12.15
N ALA A 153 -1.74 -27.35 11.83
CA ALA A 153 -1.25 -26.05 12.26
C ALA A 153 -1.95 -24.92 11.48
N LYS A 154 -2.17 -23.80 12.16
CA LYS A 154 -2.83 -22.62 11.59
C LYS A 154 -1.80 -21.62 11.09
N HIS A 155 -1.99 -21.17 9.86
CA HIS A 155 -1.17 -20.16 9.19
C HIS A 155 -2.03 -18.96 8.87
N GLU A 156 -1.66 -17.79 9.38
CA GLU A 156 -2.33 -16.52 9.05
C GLU A 156 -1.58 -15.81 7.93
N ILE A 157 -2.22 -15.70 6.77
CA ILE A 157 -1.68 -15.03 5.58
C ILE A 157 -2.38 -13.68 5.43
N LYS A 158 -1.61 -12.61 5.33
CA LYS A 158 -2.14 -11.24 5.22
C LYS A 158 -1.35 -10.44 4.19
N ALA A 159 -2.00 -9.44 3.61
CA ALA A 159 -1.32 -8.49 2.75
C ALA A 159 -0.25 -7.70 3.53
N SER A 160 0.84 -7.37 2.84
CA SER A 160 1.97 -6.61 3.40
C SER A 160 1.60 -5.18 3.79
N SER A 161 0.58 -4.61 3.14
CA SER A 161 0.06 -3.29 3.48
C SER A 161 -1.46 -3.22 3.28
N LYS A 162 -2.14 -2.51 4.20
CA LYS A 162 -3.58 -2.25 4.11
C LYS A 162 -3.96 -1.39 2.91
N ASP A 163 -3.05 -0.52 2.48
CA ASP A 163 -3.30 0.47 1.42
C ASP A 163 -2.71 0.05 0.05
N GLY A 164 -2.06 -1.12 -0.04
CA GLY A 164 -1.32 -1.53 -1.24
C GLY A 164 -2.19 -1.68 -2.48
N TRP A 165 -3.39 -2.23 -2.33
CA TRP A 165 -4.37 -2.32 -3.42
C TRP A 165 -4.85 -0.95 -3.89
N GLU A 166 -5.21 -0.06 -2.95
CA GLU A 166 -5.72 1.27 -3.28
C GLU A 166 -4.71 2.09 -4.09
N GLN A 167 -3.42 1.97 -3.78
CA GLN A 167 -2.37 2.61 -4.56
C GLN A 167 -2.29 2.08 -6.00
N LYS A 168 -2.41 0.75 -6.19
CA LYS A 168 -2.40 0.15 -7.53
C LYS A 168 -3.66 0.49 -8.33
N LYS A 169 -4.83 0.50 -7.66
CA LYS A 169 -6.10 0.91 -8.24
C LYS A 169 -6.08 2.37 -8.70
N ASP A 170 -5.53 3.27 -7.90
CA ASP A 170 -5.33 4.68 -8.28
C ASP A 170 -4.41 4.78 -9.52
N ALA A 171 -3.34 3.99 -9.60
CA ALA A 171 -2.42 4.01 -10.75
C ALA A 171 -3.05 3.47 -12.05
N ILE A 172 -3.81 2.37 -11.96
CA ILE A 172 -4.62 1.82 -13.07
C ILE A 172 -5.61 2.86 -13.60
N ASN A 173 -6.23 3.63 -12.71
CA ASN A 173 -7.23 4.62 -13.09
C ASN A 173 -6.65 5.94 -13.63
N ASN A 174 -5.39 6.27 -13.31
CA ASN A 174 -4.77 7.55 -13.67
C ASN A 174 -3.89 7.51 -14.94
N GLY A 175 -3.99 6.48 -15.78
CA GLY A 175 -3.51 6.55 -17.17
C GLY A 175 -2.20 5.83 -17.51
N TYR A 176 -1.47 5.30 -16.53
CA TYR A 176 -0.16 4.65 -16.76
C TYR A 176 -0.14 3.15 -16.47
N GLY A 177 -1.28 2.56 -16.11
CA GLY A 177 -1.32 1.17 -15.62
C GLY A 177 -0.52 0.98 -14.33
N ALA A 178 -0.39 -0.26 -13.88
CA ALA A 178 0.39 -0.58 -12.69
C ALA A 178 0.98 -1.99 -12.77
N GLY A 179 2.30 -2.08 -12.50
CA GLY A 179 2.96 -3.35 -12.23
C GLY A 179 2.70 -3.78 -10.79
N PHE A 180 2.42 -5.06 -10.55
CA PHE A 180 2.08 -5.60 -9.22
C PHE A 180 3.27 -6.32 -8.57
N GLY A 181 4.34 -6.59 -9.33
CA GLY A 181 5.47 -7.39 -8.88
C GLY A 181 5.08 -8.85 -8.64
N ASN A 182 6.08 -9.71 -8.45
CA ASN A 182 5.85 -11.14 -8.25
C ASN A 182 5.73 -11.49 -6.76
N GLY A 183 4.70 -12.25 -6.40
CA GLY A 183 4.48 -12.76 -5.04
C GLY A 183 3.94 -11.73 -4.04
N VAL A 184 3.45 -10.58 -4.49
CA VAL A 184 2.92 -9.53 -3.60
C VAL A 184 1.47 -9.83 -3.25
N LEU A 185 1.13 -9.67 -1.98
CA LEU A 185 -0.23 -9.87 -1.47
C LEU A 185 -1.02 -8.57 -1.44
N TYR A 186 -2.20 -8.59 -2.06
CA TYR A 186 -3.15 -7.49 -2.12
C TYR A 186 -4.46 -7.92 -1.48
N GLN A 187 -5.11 -7.00 -0.77
CA GLN A 187 -6.38 -7.27 -0.11
C GLN A 187 -7.36 -6.14 -0.34
N ASP A 188 -8.62 -6.51 -0.57
CA ASP A 188 -9.77 -5.62 -0.61
C ASP A 188 -10.99 -6.34 -0.02
N GLN A 189 -12.17 -5.74 -0.12
CA GLN A 189 -13.42 -6.31 0.34
C GLN A 189 -13.79 -7.66 -0.30
N THR A 190 -13.19 -8.02 -1.44
CA THR A 190 -13.46 -9.26 -2.16
C THR A 190 -12.55 -10.42 -1.76
N GLY A 191 -11.47 -10.14 -1.02
CA GLY A 191 -10.58 -11.15 -0.46
C GLY A 191 -9.09 -10.80 -0.54
N LEU A 192 -8.27 -11.80 -0.25
CA LEU A 192 -6.82 -11.75 -0.36
C LEU A 192 -6.39 -12.36 -1.70
N TYR A 193 -5.45 -11.71 -2.38
CA TYR A 193 -4.96 -12.15 -3.68
C TYR A 193 -3.43 -12.03 -3.75
N ALA A 194 -2.79 -12.99 -4.39
CA ALA A 194 -1.36 -12.95 -4.69
C ALA A 194 -1.14 -12.59 -6.16
N SER A 195 -0.24 -11.63 -6.42
CA SER A 195 0.27 -11.38 -7.75
C SER A 195 1.28 -12.46 -8.15
N VAL A 196 1.18 -12.95 -9.38
CA VAL A 196 2.08 -13.96 -9.93
C VAL A 196 2.44 -13.64 -11.38
N ASN A 197 3.58 -14.14 -11.85
CA ASN A 197 4.05 -13.96 -13.23
C ASN A 197 4.19 -12.47 -13.63
N ASP A 198 4.70 -11.65 -12.69
CA ASP A 198 5.00 -10.22 -12.86
C ASP A 198 3.88 -9.45 -13.57
N PRO A 199 2.68 -9.30 -12.96
CA PRO A 199 1.56 -8.68 -13.63
C PRO A 199 1.82 -7.21 -13.90
N TYR A 200 1.44 -6.78 -15.10
CA TYR A 200 1.26 -5.37 -15.42
C TYR A 200 -0.15 -5.18 -15.98
N PHE A 201 -0.97 -4.42 -15.27
CA PHE A 201 -2.33 -4.12 -15.69
C PHE A 201 -2.38 -2.73 -16.29
N GLY A 202 -3.01 -2.63 -17.47
CA GLY A 202 -3.22 -1.37 -18.18
C GLY A 202 -4.24 -0.47 -17.48
N THR A 203 -4.77 0.51 -18.20
CA THR A 203 -5.75 1.45 -17.67
C THR A 203 -7.16 0.90 -17.79
N ASP A 204 -7.96 1.05 -16.73
CA ASP A 204 -9.35 0.52 -16.69
C ASP A 204 -10.41 1.63 -16.63
N GLN A 205 -10.04 2.84 -16.18
CA GLN A 205 -10.93 3.99 -15.89
C GLN A 205 -12.12 3.69 -14.97
N ASN A 206 -12.25 2.45 -14.49
CA ASN A 206 -13.27 2.01 -13.55
C ASN A 206 -12.83 2.29 -12.12
N LYS A 207 -13.45 3.31 -11.51
CA LYS A 207 -13.18 3.71 -10.12
C LYS A 207 -13.61 2.65 -9.10
N ASP A 208 -14.54 1.77 -9.49
CA ASP A 208 -15.08 0.70 -8.65
C ASP A 208 -14.42 -0.65 -8.93
N LEU A 209 -13.31 -0.68 -9.69
CA LEU A 209 -12.55 -1.89 -9.96
C LEU A 209 -12.15 -2.58 -8.65
N THR A 210 -12.42 -3.88 -8.55
CA THR A 210 -12.03 -4.73 -7.42
C THR A 210 -10.91 -5.72 -7.80
N LEU A 211 -10.26 -6.31 -6.79
CA LEU A 211 -9.31 -7.40 -7.01
C LEU A 211 -9.98 -8.62 -7.63
N ALA A 212 -11.24 -8.92 -7.26
CA ALA A 212 -12.01 -9.99 -7.88
C ALA A 212 -12.22 -9.75 -9.38
N ASP A 213 -12.59 -8.54 -9.78
CA ASP A 213 -12.79 -8.18 -11.20
C ASP A 213 -11.48 -8.36 -11.99
N LEU A 214 -10.37 -7.88 -11.41
CA LEU A 214 -9.06 -7.94 -12.03
C LEU A 214 -8.54 -9.38 -12.13
N SER A 215 -8.79 -10.19 -11.10
CA SER A 215 -8.46 -11.62 -11.07
C SER A 215 -9.29 -12.43 -12.06
N ALA A 216 -10.59 -12.14 -12.19
CA ALA A 216 -11.46 -12.80 -13.17
C ALA A 216 -11.00 -12.55 -14.61
N ARG A 217 -10.51 -11.34 -14.91
CA ARG A 217 -9.94 -10.97 -16.21
C ARG A 217 -8.55 -11.57 -16.42
N ASN A 218 -7.78 -11.75 -15.35
CA ASN A 218 -6.37 -12.16 -15.40
C ASN A 218 -6.04 -13.31 -14.42
N PRO A 219 -6.67 -14.49 -14.57
CA PRO A 219 -6.60 -15.58 -13.59
C PRO A 219 -5.22 -16.25 -13.47
N ASN A 220 -4.31 -15.97 -14.41
CA ASN A 220 -2.91 -16.43 -14.40
C ASN A 220 -1.94 -15.44 -13.76
N GLN A 221 -2.42 -14.27 -13.32
CA GLN A 221 -1.60 -13.18 -12.83
C GLN A 221 -2.03 -12.68 -11.45
N LEU A 222 -3.29 -12.89 -11.08
CA LEU A 222 -3.80 -12.53 -9.77
C LEU A 222 -4.65 -13.69 -9.24
N ILE A 223 -4.15 -14.39 -8.22
CA ILE A 223 -4.76 -15.62 -7.70
C ILE A 223 -5.34 -15.35 -6.31
N LYS A 224 -6.62 -15.68 -6.12
CA LYS A 224 -7.27 -15.58 -4.81
C LYS A 224 -6.71 -16.61 -3.83
N ILE A 225 -6.48 -16.17 -2.60
CA ILE A 225 -6.16 -17.02 -1.46
C ILE A 225 -7.33 -16.94 -0.48
N ASP A 226 -7.89 -18.09 -0.13
CA ASP A 226 -8.93 -18.26 0.88
C ASP A 226 -8.62 -19.45 1.81
N SER A 227 -9.47 -19.69 2.80
CA SER A 227 -9.27 -20.74 3.81
C SER A 227 -9.32 -22.17 3.24
N GLY A 228 -9.82 -22.35 2.02
CA GLY A 228 -9.79 -23.61 1.29
C GLY A 228 -8.54 -23.82 0.44
N THR A 229 -7.65 -22.81 0.37
CA THR A 229 -6.38 -22.92 -0.35
C THR A 229 -5.50 -23.97 0.31
N LYS A 230 -5.04 -24.94 -0.48
CA LYS A 230 -4.21 -26.02 0.05
C LYS A 230 -2.81 -25.48 0.39
N LEU A 231 -2.33 -25.78 1.60
CA LEU A 231 -0.99 -25.43 2.05
C LEU A 231 -0.18 -26.69 2.28
N TYR A 232 0.84 -26.90 1.46
CA TYR A 232 1.82 -27.96 1.61
C TYR A 232 2.93 -27.53 2.59
N ILE A 233 3.38 -28.45 3.43
CA ILE A 233 4.56 -28.29 4.28
C ILE A 233 5.64 -29.28 3.87
N LYS A 234 6.82 -29.15 4.46
CA LYS A 234 7.95 -30.05 4.20
C LYS A 234 7.59 -31.53 4.42
N ASP A 235 6.72 -31.81 5.37
CA ASP A 235 6.29 -33.17 5.71
C ASP A 235 5.27 -33.77 4.71
N ASP A 236 4.71 -32.95 3.80
CA ASP A 236 3.82 -33.44 2.73
C ASP A 236 4.59 -34.06 1.55
N VAL A 237 5.91 -33.98 1.58
CA VAL A 237 6.78 -34.54 0.55
C VAL A 237 6.73 -36.06 0.60
N GLU A 238 6.41 -36.71 -0.52
CA GLU A 238 6.24 -38.17 -0.55
C GLU A 238 7.53 -38.96 -0.28
N ASN A 239 8.70 -38.40 -0.59
CA ASN A 239 10.01 -39.03 -0.39
C ASN A 239 11.18 -38.02 -0.51
N GLU A 240 12.36 -38.40 -0.03
CA GLU A 240 13.57 -37.55 -0.11
C GLU A 240 14.26 -37.58 -1.50
N SER A 241 13.86 -38.49 -2.41
CA SER A 241 14.60 -38.78 -3.66
C SER A 241 13.72 -39.00 -4.91
N GLY A 242 12.41 -38.84 -4.81
CA GLY A 242 11.40 -39.08 -5.85
C GLY A 242 10.50 -37.84 -6.07
N PRO A 243 9.27 -38.01 -6.59
CA PRO A 243 8.38 -36.86 -6.78
C PRO A 243 8.03 -36.25 -5.41
N TYR A 244 8.24 -34.95 -5.27
CA TYR A 244 8.07 -34.22 -4.02
C TYR A 244 6.58 -33.96 -3.74
N LEU A 245 5.84 -33.39 -4.68
CA LEU A 245 4.41 -33.07 -4.52
C LEU A 245 3.63 -33.47 -5.77
N LYS A 246 2.59 -34.29 -5.60
CA LYS A 246 1.71 -34.69 -6.71
C LYS A 246 0.46 -33.83 -6.79
N ASN A 247 -0.02 -33.61 -8.01
CA ASN A 247 -1.28 -32.90 -8.29
C ASN A 247 -1.36 -31.47 -7.71
N VAL A 248 -0.22 -30.76 -7.63
CA VAL A 248 -0.20 -29.34 -7.24
C VAL A 248 -1.02 -28.52 -8.23
N LYS A 249 -1.99 -27.77 -7.72
CA LYS A 249 -2.85 -26.90 -8.53
C LYS A 249 -2.34 -25.47 -8.48
N ARG A 250 -2.67 -24.69 -9.51
CA ARG A 250 -2.46 -23.24 -9.50
C ARG A 250 -3.14 -22.63 -8.27
N GLY A 251 -2.40 -21.83 -7.52
CA GLY A 251 -2.87 -21.18 -6.30
C GLY A 251 -2.64 -21.99 -5.03
N ASP A 252 -2.27 -23.27 -5.13
CA ASP A 252 -1.79 -24.01 -3.96
C ASP A 252 -0.54 -23.32 -3.41
N LEU A 253 -0.39 -23.39 -2.08
CA LEU A 253 0.70 -22.78 -1.34
C LEU A 253 1.64 -23.84 -0.82
N CYS A 254 2.89 -23.47 -0.57
CA CYS A 254 3.77 -24.25 0.30
C CYS A 254 4.49 -23.38 1.32
N TYR A 255 4.75 -23.94 2.50
CA TYR A 255 5.54 -23.32 3.56
C TYR A 255 6.77 -24.17 3.87
N VAL A 256 7.94 -23.62 3.54
CA VAL A 256 9.24 -24.28 3.75
C VAL A 256 10.27 -23.25 4.20
N ASP A 257 11.09 -23.63 5.18
CA ASP A 257 12.19 -22.83 5.71
C ASP A 257 11.79 -21.39 6.09
N GLY A 258 10.62 -21.24 6.72
CA GLY A 258 10.13 -19.95 7.20
C GLY A 258 9.51 -19.04 6.13
N SER A 259 9.42 -19.50 4.88
CA SER A 259 8.89 -18.72 3.75
C SER A 259 7.66 -19.39 3.14
N TYR A 260 6.70 -18.58 2.70
CA TYR A 260 5.57 -19.06 1.91
C TYR A 260 5.84 -18.88 0.42
N TYR A 261 5.31 -19.80 -0.38
CA TYR A 261 5.37 -19.76 -1.83
C TYR A 261 4.00 -20.12 -2.40
N ILE A 262 3.72 -19.65 -3.61
CA ILE A 262 2.50 -19.94 -4.37
C ILE A 262 2.85 -20.59 -5.71
N ALA A 263 2.03 -21.54 -6.13
CA ALA A 263 2.10 -22.13 -7.46
C ALA A 263 1.44 -21.19 -8.50
N PRO A 264 2.19 -20.54 -9.41
CA PRO A 264 1.61 -19.69 -10.46
C PRO A 264 0.80 -20.47 -11.50
N GLY A 265 0.99 -21.78 -11.57
CA GLY A 265 0.52 -22.64 -12.64
C GLY A 265 0.88 -24.11 -12.34
N PRO A 266 0.99 -24.97 -13.36
CA PRO A 266 1.43 -26.35 -13.16
C PRO A 266 2.89 -26.35 -12.65
N VAL A 267 3.09 -26.93 -11.46
CA VAL A 267 4.40 -27.18 -10.87
C VAL A 267 4.78 -28.63 -11.16
N SER A 268 6.02 -28.88 -11.56
CA SER A 268 6.49 -30.26 -11.79
C SER A 268 6.47 -31.03 -10.49
N GLU A 269 6.06 -32.29 -10.50
CA GLU A 269 6.13 -33.14 -9.30
C GLU A 269 7.57 -33.34 -8.80
N TRP A 270 8.56 -32.99 -9.63
CA TRP A 270 9.98 -33.04 -9.31
C TRP A 270 10.55 -31.71 -8.81
N ASP A 271 9.78 -30.62 -8.88
CA ASP A 271 10.18 -29.33 -8.32
C ASP A 271 9.99 -29.38 -6.80
N LYS A 272 11.09 -29.17 -6.07
CA LYS A 272 11.01 -29.06 -4.61
C LYS A 272 10.09 -27.89 -4.21
N PRO A 273 9.33 -28.02 -3.12
CA PRO A 273 8.55 -26.91 -2.59
C PRO A 273 9.46 -25.68 -2.37
N GLY A 274 9.10 -24.54 -2.93
CA GLY A 274 9.88 -23.30 -2.88
C GLY A 274 11.07 -23.20 -3.85
N GLN A 275 11.22 -24.14 -4.78
CA GLN A 275 12.20 -24.10 -5.88
C GLN A 275 11.52 -24.09 -7.26
N GLY A 276 12.30 -23.99 -8.35
CA GLY A 276 11.74 -24.06 -9.70
C GLY A 276 10.70 -22.96 -9.97
N ASN A 277 9.50 -23.37 -10.39
CA ASN A 277 8.41 -22.46 -10.77
C ASN A 277 7.61 -21.88 -9.59
N TRP A 278 7.93 -22.23 -8.34
CA TRP A 278 7.28 -21.65 -7.17
C TRP A 278 7.65 -20.17 -7.01
N ILE A 279 6.66 -19.31 -6.73
CA ILE A 279 6.88 -17.88 -6.49
C ILE A 279 6.86 -17.62 -4.99
N LYS A 280 7.92 -17.00 -4.47
CA LYS A 280 8.00 -16.62 -3.06
C LYS A 280 7.03 -15.48 -2.75
N LEU A 281 6.19 -15.66 -1.73
CA LEU A 281 5.29 -14.61 -1.25
C LEU A 281 6.04 -13.56 -0.44
N GLN A 282 5.62 -12.31 -0.59
CA GLN A 282 6.20 -11.13 0.04
C GLN A 282 5.21 -10.58 1.07
N PHE A 283 5.65 -10.53 2.33
CA PHE A 283 4.89 -10.04 3.48
C PHE A 283 5.47 -8.73 4.01
#